data_AF-A0A1K1LD48-F1
#
_entry.id   AF-A0A1K1LD48-F1
#
_cell.length_a   1.000
_cell.length_b   1.000
_cell.length_c   1.000
_cell.angle_alpha   90.00
_cell.angle_beta   90.00
_cell.angle_gamma   90.00
#
_symmetry.space_group_name_H-M   'P 1'
#
loop_
_entity.id
_entity.type
_entity.pdbx_description
1 polymer ?
#
loop_
_entity_poly.entity_id
_entity_poly.type
_entity_poly.pdbx_seq_one_letter_code
_entity_poly.pdbx_strand_id
1 'polypeptide(L)' 'MGVKKDAPFVANELYAARIPYEGMVVKRIGVDRQKNEFVFKSENPNKESYPDFRLGIAEAEQIIVGRVVWVMWGY' A
#
# COMPACT_ATOMS: atom_id res chain seq x y z
N MET A 1 -14.18 4.24 0.75
CA MET A 1 -13.04 4.76 -0.02
C MET A 1 -13.22 4.40 -1.49
N GLY A 2 -12.77 5.25 -2.41
CA GLY A 2 -12.71 4.97 -3.83
C GLY A 2 -11.33 4.45 -4.22
N VAL A 3 -11.28 3.38 -5.01
CA VAL A 3 -10.05 2.77 -5.52
C VAL A 3 -10.09 2.77 -7.05
N LYS A 4 -9.03 3.29 -7.67
CA LYS A 4 -8.81 3.22 -9.12
C LYS A 4 -7.81 2.10 -9.42
N LYS A 5 -8.28 1.02 -10.05
CA LYS A 5 -7.48 -0.20 -10.33
C LYS A 5 -6.31 0.08 -11.27
N ASP A 6 -6.60 0.63 -12.44
CA ASP A 6 -5.58 0.85 -13.49
C ASP A 6 -4.98 2.26 -13.42
N ALA A 7 -4.79 2.79 -12.21
CA ALA A 7 -4.10 4.06 -12.03
C ALA A 7 -2.59 3.86 -12.26
N PRO A 8 -1.91 4.75 -13.00
CA PRO A 8 -0.46 4.75 -13.04
C PRO A 8 0.12 4.79 -11.64
N PHE A 9 1.11 3.93 -11.37
CA PHE A 9 1.78 3.91 -10.08
C PHE A 9 2.49 5.25 -9.84
N VAL A 10 2.26 5.79 -8.66
CA VAL A 10 2.90 6.98 -8.11
C VAL A 10 3.44 6.62 -6.72
N ALA A 11 4.73 6.87 -6.52
CA ALA A 11 5.41 6.54 -5.28
C ALA A 11 4.92 7.40 -4.10
N ASN A 12 4.90 6.80 -2.91
CA ASN A 12 4.42 7.40 -1.66
C ASN A 12 2.94 7.83 -1.68
N GLU A 13 2.12 7.28 -2.58
CA GLU A 13 0.66 7.44 -2.55
C GLU A 13 -0.02 6.32 -1.76
N LEU A 14 -1.32 6.49 -1.46
CA LEU A 14 -2.13 5.49 -0.79
C LEU A 14 -2.67 4.45 -1.78
N TYR A 15 -2.54 3.17 -1.42
CA TYR A 15 -3.07 2.05 -2.20
C TYR A 15 -3.88 1.12 -1.32
N ALA A 16 -4.88 0.51 -1.93
CA ALA A 16 -5.51 -0.68 -1.39
C ALA A 16 -4.68 -1.89 -1.77
N ALA A 17 -4.34 -2.73 -0.79
CA ALA A 17 -3.60 -3.96 -1.01
C ALA A 17 -4.25 -5.12 -0.27
N ARG A 18 -4.24 -6.30 -0.87
CA ARG A 18 -4.73 -7.54 -0.27
C ARG A 18 -3.55 -8.36 0.24
N ILE A 19 -3.23 -8.18 1.51
CA ILE A 19 -2.11 -8.88 2.15
C ILE A 19 -2.63 -10.23 2.69
N PRO A 20 -1.89 -11.33 2.48
CA PRO A 20 -2.20 -12.60 3.12
C PRO A 20 -2.34 -12.44 4.64
N TYR A 21 -3.35 -13.06 5.24
CA TYR A 21 -3.66 -13.03 6.68
C TYR A 21 -4.14 -11.69 7.27
N GLU A 22 -3.70 -10.53 6.76
CA GLU A 22 -4.23 -9.20 7.16
C GLU A 22 -5.52 -8.82 6.39
N GLY A 23 -5.71 -9.38 5.20
CA GLY A 23 -6.86 -9.07 4.35
C GLY A 23 -6.68 -7.79 3.54
N MET A 24 -7.75 -7.02 3.36
CA MET A 24 -7.70 -5.78 2.59
C MET A 24 -7.25 -4.63 3.49
N VAL A 25 -6.14 -4.00 3.15
CA VAL A 25 -5.56 -2.90 3.92
C VAL A 25 -5.30 -1.68 3.05
N VAL A 26 -5.16 -0.52 3.70
CA VAL A 26 -4.69 0.72 3.08
C VAL A 26 -3.31 1.03 3.61
N LYS A 27 -2.34 1.16 2.71
CA LYS A 27 -0.95 1.50 3.06
C LYS A 27 -0.41 2.53 2.08
N ARG A 28 0.56 3.32 2.54
CA ARG A 28 1.34 4.19 1.66
C ARG A 28 2.46 3.37 1.04
N ILE A 29 2.54 3.31 -0.29
CA ILE A 29 3.53 2.48 -0.98
C ILE A 29 4.68 3.34 -1.49
N GLY A 30 5.84 3.19 -0.85
CA GLY A 30 7.12 3.76 -1.31
C GLY A 30 7.88 2.80 -2.23
N VAL A 31 8.90 3.31 -2.92
CA VAL A 31 9.80 2.53 -3.78
C VAL A 31 11.21 2.63 -3.23
N ASP A 32 11.84 1.49 -2.98
CA ASP A 32 13.29 1.39 -2.77
C ASP A 32 13.95 0.99 -4.10
N ARG A 33 14.53 1.98 -4.79
CA ARG A 33 15.19 1.78 -6.08
C ARG A 33 16.51 1.03 -5.98
N GLN A 34 17.15 1.01 -4.82
CA GLN A 34 18.42 0.31 -4.66
C GLN A 34 18.18 -1.20 -4.57
N LYS A 35 17.08 -1.58 -3.91
CA LYS A 35 16.71 -3.00 -3.71
C LYS A 35 15.67 -3.51 -4.68
N ASN A 36 15.09 -2.61 -5.49
CA ASN A 36 14.01 -2.93 -6.41
C ASN A 36 12.79 -3.53 -5.69
N GLU A 37 12.44 -2.93 -4.56
CA GLU A 37 11.37 -3.35 -3.67
C GLU A 37 10.34 -2.23 -3.47
N PHE A 38 9.10 -2.61 -3.22
CA PHE A 38 8.10 -1.70 -2.68
C PHE A 38 8.07 -1.79 -1.16
N VAL A 39 7.93 -0.63 -0.52
CA VAL A 39 7.86 -0.48 0.92
C VAL A 39 6.45 -0.04 1.29
N PHE A 40 5.70 -0.91 1.95
CA PHE A 40 4.36 -0.64 2.42
C PHE A 40 4.44 -0.03 3.81
N LYS A 41 4.29 1.29 3.86
CA LYS A 41 4.44 2.08 5.06
C LYS A 41 3.10 2.18 5.80
N SER A 42 3.16 1.95 7.11
CA SER A 42 2.07 2.24 8.03
C SER A 42 2.12 3.71 8.45
N GLU A 43 1.01 4.44 8.46
CA GLU A 43 0.96 5.80 9.03
C GLU A 43 0.75 5.80 10.57
N ASN A 44 0.74 4.62 11.19
CA ASN A 44 0.59 4.49 12.64
C ASN A 44 1.89 4.89 13.37
N PRO A 45 1.84 5.74 14.41
CA PRO A 45 3.00 6.07 15.24
C PRO A 45 3.62 4.85 15.94
N ASN A 46 2.81 3.84 16.30
CA ASN A 46 3.28 2.61 16.91
C ASN A 46 3.82 1.66 15.82
N LYS A 47 5.09 1.86 15.45
CA LYS A 47 5.79 1.06 14.44
C LYS A 47 6.15 -0.35 14.90
N GLU A 48 6.16 -0.61 16.21
CA GLU A 48 6.44 -1.93 16.75
C GLU A 48 5.25 -2.87 16.51
N SER A 49 4.03 -2.40 16.79
CA SER A 49 2.81 -3.18 16.52
C SER A 49 2.35 -3.13 15.06
N TYR A 50 2.77 -2.09 14.31
CA TYR A 50 2.40 -1.92 12.91
C TYR A 50 3.64 -1.62 12.05
N PRO A 51 4.54 -2.60 11.88
CA PRO A 51 5.76 -2.42 11.12
C PRO A 51 5.47 -2.15 9.64
N ASP A 52 6.43 -1.49 9.00
CA ASP A 52 6.46 -1.39 7.55
C ASP A 52 6.95 -2.73 6.99
N PHE A 53 6.34 -3.19 5.90
CA PHE A 53 6.76 -4.42 5.24
C PHE A 53 7.26 -4.13 3.82
N ARG A 54 8.07 -5.05 3.29
CA ARG A 54 8.72 -4.92 1.99
C ARG A 54 8.41 -6.14 1.14
N LEU A 55 8.21 -5.91 -0.14
CA LEU A 55 8.04 -6.96 -1.14
C LEU A 55 8.78 -6.58 -2.43
N GLY A 56 9.23 -7.59 -3.17
CA GLY A 56 9.71 -7.38 -4.53
C GLY A 56 8.60 -6.83 -5.43
N ILE A 57 8.97 -6.13 -6.50
CA ILE A 57 7.99 -5.51 -7.43
C ILE A 57 6.97 -6.51 -7.95
N ALA A 58 7.41 -7.69 -8.41
CA ALA A 58 6.53 -8.70 -8.99
C ALA A 58 5.50 -9.25 -7.99
N GLU A 59 5.90 -9.43 -6.73
CA GLU A 59 5.00 -9.91 -5.66
C GLU A 59 4.02 -8.81 -5.25
N ALA A 60 4.50 -7.56 -5.16
CA ALA A 60 3.68 -6.43 -4.80
C ALA A 60 2.56 -6.15 -5.83
N GLU A 61 2.86 -6.28 -7.12
CA GLU A 61 1.86 -6.08 -8.19
C GLU A 61 0.68 -7.07 -8.09
N GLN A 62 0.90 -8.27 -7.53
CA GLN A 62 -0.16 -9.25 -7.33
C GLN A 62 -1.07 -8.91 -6.14
N ILE A 63 -0.56 -8.16 -5.16
CA ILE A 63 -1.33 -7.80 -3.95
C ILE A 63 -1.94 -6.40 -4.02
N ILE A 64 -1.37 -5.48 -4.81
CA ILE A 64 -1.89 -4.13 -4.98
C ILE A 64 -3.17 -4.20 -5.81
N VAL A 65 -4.27 -3.73 -5.24
CA VAL A 65 -5.58 -3.73 -5.89
C VAL A 65 -5.81 -2.46 -6.70
N GLY A 66 -5.24 -1.33 -6.26
CA GLY A 66 -5.31 -0.06 -6.96
C GLY A 66 -5.04 1.14 -6.06
N ARG A 67 -4.96 2.32 -6.67
CA ARG A 67 -4.68 3.58 -5.95
C ARG A 67 -5.94 4.11 -5.28
N VAL A 68 -5.83 4.50 -4.02
CA VAL A 68 -6.90 5.18 -3.29
C VAL A 68 -7.00 6.60 -3.83
N VAL A 69 -8.20 7.00 -4.27
CA VAL A 69 -8.44 8.33 -4.86
C VAL A 69 -9.25 9.25 -3.96
N TRP A 70 -10.07 8.68 -3.07
CA TRP A 70 -10.82 9.43 -2.06
C TRP A 70 -11.22 8.50 -0.92
N VAL A 71 -11.44 9.09 0.25
CA VAL A 71 -12.05 8.42 1.40
C VAL A 71 -13.29 9.21 1.77
N MET A 72 -14.42 8.52 1.92
CA MET A 72 -15.60 9.11 2.54
C MET A 72 -15.51 8.81 4.02
N TRP A 73 -15.71 9.85 4.82
CA TRP A 73 -15.93 9.73 6.25
C TRP A 73 -17.36 10.17 6.50
N GLY A 74 -18.21 9.22 6.94
CA GLY A 74 -19.59 9.49 7.33
C GLY A 74 -19.68 9.61 8.85
N TYR A 75 -20.54 10.52 9.31
CA TYR A 75 -21.02 10.58 10.69
C TYR A 75 -22.08 9.51 10.94
#